data_AF-A0A955JAM0-F1
#
_entry.id   AF-A0A955JAM0-F1
#
_cell.length_a   1.000
_cell.length_b   1.000
_cell.length_c   1.000
_cell.angle_alpha   90.00
_cell.angle_beta   90.00
_cell.angle_gamma   90.00
#
_symmetry.space_group_name_H-M   'P 1'
#
loop_
_entity.id
_entity.type
_entity.pdbx_description
1 polymer ?
#
loop_
_entity_poly.entity_id
_entity_poly.type
_entity_poly.pdbx_seq_one_letter_code
_entity_poly.pdbx_strand_id
1 'polypeptide(L)'
;MAVAAHKQDRADERAYEDAARGRRAAERQAAKNAQALRNGTMSQAAFDDAQRSADERPGTFPKVRARRPDRRHFGRNVTTRTRRRGKNTLIDGTVDVDADVAVINSGQAFRDADTGNWIANGRTYGMHENGTVFPVSGPGFHDASRGGFKALGAYNEFGGDTAEARRWIAQHKLSPEAAAEGLQLFRTLGR
;
A
#
# COMPACT_ATOMS: atom_id res chain seq x y z
N MET A 1 -10.56 25.89 9.47
CA MET A 1 -9.87 24.58 9.44
C MET A 1 -8.95 24.35 8.21
N ALA A 2 -8.90 25.24 7.21
CA ALA A 2 -8.07 25.03 6.00
C ALA A 2 -6.55 25.27 6.16
N VAL A 3 -6.11 25.94 7.23
CA VAL A 3 -4.70 26.36 7.40
C VAL A 3 -3.78 25.22 7.89
N ALA A 4 -4.34 24.23 8.61
CA ALA A 4 -3.56 23.11 9.15
C ALA A 4 -3.12 22.12 8.07
N ALA A 5 -4.02 21.75 7.15
CA ALA A 5 -3.72 20.85 6.03
C ALA A 5 -2.60 21.39 5.12
N HIS A 6 -2.59 22.69 4.86
CA HIS A 6 -1.61 23.32 3.98
C HIS A 6 -0.20 23.44 4.60
N LYS A 7 -0.09 23.41 5.95
CA LYS A 7 1.21 23.39 6.64
C LYS A 7 1.83 21.99 6.63
N GLN A 8 1.01 20.96 6.79
CA GLN A 8 1.45 19.57 6.74
C GLN A 8 1.95 19.18 5.33
N ASP A 9 1.22 19.58 4.28
CA ASP A 9 1.66 19.35 2.89
C ASP A 9 3.06 19.92 2.61
N ARG A 10 3.35 21.14 3.07
CA ARG A 10 4.67 21.77 2.87
C ARG A 10 5.78 21.14 3.70
N ALA A 11 5.48 20.65 4.90
CA ALA A 11 6.45 19.95 5.73
C ALA A 11 6.84 18.60 5.09
N ASP A 12 5.85 17.88 4.57
CA ASP A 12 6.06 16.60 3.89
C ASP A 12 6.77 16.78 2.55
N GLU A 13 6.51 17.87 1.82
CA GLU A 13 7.20 18.20 0.57
C GLU A 13 8.69 18.50 0.81
N ARG A 14 9.01 19.29 1.84
CA ARG A 14 10.40 19.53 2.25
C ARG A 14 11.11 18.25 2.69
N ALA A 15 10.43 17.43 3.48
CA ALA A 15 10.96 16.13 3.89
C ALA A 15 11.25 15.24 2.68
N TYR A 16 10.39 15.24 1.65
CA TYR A 16 10.60 14.52 0.39
C TYR A 16 11.76 15.08 -0.44
N GLU A 17 11.96 16.40 -0.48
CA GLU A 17 13.09 17.01 -1.18
C GLU A 17 14.43 16.74 -0.49
N ASP A 18 14.49 16.85 0.84
CA ASP A 18 15.68 16.54 1.65
C ASP A 18 16.09 15.07 1.50
N ALA A 19 15.10 14.19 1.60
CA ALA A 19 15.17 12.79 1.24
C ALA A 19 15.76 12.55 -0.17
N ALA A 20 15.21 13.22 -1.19
CA ALA A 20 15.66 13.08 -2.57
C ALA A 20 17.10 13.56 -2.78
N ARG A 21 17.53 14.60 -2.05
CA ARG A 21 18.95 15.01 -2.01
C ARG A 21 19.84 13.89 -1.45
N GLY A 22 19.40 13.20 -0.39
CA GLY A 22 20.05 12.02 0.16
C GLY A 22 20.21 10.89 -0.85
N ARG A 23 19.17 10.61 -1.65
CA ARG A 23 19.21 9.60 -2.73
C ARG A 23 20.33 9.87 -3.74
N ARG A 24 20.46 11.12 -4.21
CA ARG A 24 21.53 11.50 -5.14
C ARG A 24 22.92 11.32 -4.54
N ALA A 25 23.06 11.45 -3.21
CA ALA A 25 24.32 11.18 -2.54
C ALA A 25 24.61 9.66 -2.46
N ALA A 26 23.59 8.86 -2.13
CA ALA A 26 23.71 7.39 -2.10
C ALA A 26 23.99 6.79 -3.48
N GLU A 27 23.29 7.25 -4.54
CA GLU A 27 23.55 6.84 -5.93
C GLU A 27 24.98 7.19 -6.37
N ARG A 28 25.47 8.37 -5.97
CA ARG A 28 26.87 8.75 -6.21
C ARG A 28 27.84 7.83 -5.46
N GLN A 29 27.51 7.40 -4.24
CA GLN A 29 28.35 6.46 -3.49
C GLN A 29 28.33 5.05 -4.10
N ALA A 30 27.18 4.57 -4.56
CA ALA A 30 27.07 3.31 -5.28
C ALA A 30 27.89 3.32 -6.58
N ALA A 31 27.83 4.42 -7.34
CA ALA A 31 28.65 4.62 -8.53
C ALA A 31 30.16 4.61 -8.22
N LYS A 32 30.58 5.23 -7.11
CA LYS A 32 31.97 5.17 -6.64
C LYS A 32 32.40 3.76 -6.28
N ASN A 33 31.56 3.00 -5.58
CA ASN A 33 31.87 1.61 -5.22
C ASN A 33 31.99 0.71 -6.46
N ALA A 34 31.09 0.88 -7.44
CA ALA A 34 31.16 0.16 -8.71
C ALA A 34 32.44 0.51 -9.51
N GLN A 35 32.86 1.78 -9.46
CA GLN A 35 34.11 2.21 -10.07
C GLN A 35 35.34 1.66 -9.31
N ALA A 36 35.31 1.58 -7.98
CA ALA A 36 36.36 0.97 -7.17
C ALA A 36 36.52 -0.53 -7.45
N LEU A 37 35.41 -1.26 -7.66
CA LEU A 37 35.44 -2.65 -8.10
C LEU A 37 36.12 -2.80 -9.47
N ARG A 38 35.73 -1.97 -10.45
CA ARG A 38 36.34 -1.96 -11.80
C ARG A 38 37.84 -1.65 -11.77
N ASN A 39 38.27 -0.78 -10.85
CA ASN A 39 39.65 -0.37 -10.70
C ASN A 39 40.46 -1.32 -9.79
N GLY A 40 39.87 -2.43 -9.32
CA GLY A 40 40.53 -3.40 -8.43
C GLY A 40 40.83 -2.89 -7.03
N THR A 41 40.31 -1.71 -6.66
CA THR A 41 40.48 -1.08 -5.34
C THR A 41 39.47 -1.59 -4.31
N MET A 42 38.48 -2.36 -4.75
CA MET A 42 37.51 -3.06 -3.92
C MET A 42 37.38 -4.51 -4.41
N SER A 43 37.22 -5.47 -3.49
CA SER A 43 36.98 -6.87 -3.85
C SER A 43 35.51 -7.12 -4.19
N GLN A 44 35.23 -8.16 -4.98
CA GLN A 44 33.85 -8.58 -5.29
C GLN A 44 33.04 -8.87 -4.03
N ALA A 45 33.62 -9.56 -3.05
CA ALA A 45 32.96 -9.85 -1.78
C ALA A 45 32.60 -8.57 -0.98
N ALA A 46 33.48 -7.57 -0.97
CA ALA A 46 33.22 -6.28 -0.32
C ALA A 46 32.15 -5.47 -1.06
N PHE A 47 32.09 -5.60 -2.39
CA PHE A 47 31.02 -5.03 -3.20
C PHE A 47 29.68 -5.71 -2.91
N ASP A 48 29.62 -7.05 -2.89
CA ASP A 48 28.40 -7.83 -2.63
C ASP A 48 27.85 -7.62 -1.21
N ASP A 49 28.73 -7.43 -0.22
CA ASP A 49 28.36 -7.10 1.17
C ASP A 49 27.83 -5.67 1.29
N ALA A 50 28.49 -4.71 0.62
CA ALA A 50 28.01 -3.33 0.55
C ALA A 50 26.67 -3.22 -0.18
N GLN A 51 26.42 -4.07 -1.17
CA GLN A 51 25.17 -4.09 -1.94
C GLN A 51 24.03 -4.72 -1.13
N ARG A 52 24.26 -5.87 -0.47
CA ARG A 52 23.29 -6.46 0.49
C ARG A 52 22.95 -5.50 1.62
N SER A 53 23.97 -4.86 2.19
CA SER A 53 23.79 -3.83 3.23
C SER A 53 23.02 -2.62 2.72
N ALA A 54 23.03 -2.31 1.42
CA ALA A 54 22.25 -1.22 0.85
C ALA A 54 20.79 -1.64 0.57
N ASP A 55 20.57 -2.87 0.13
CA ASP A 55 19.25 -3.44 -0.12
C ASP A 55 18.46 -3.69 1.19
N GLU A 56 19.15 -3.99 2.29
CA GLU A 56 18.55 -4.20 3.63
C GLU A 56 18.33 -2.90 4.44
N ARG A 57 18.75 -1.73 3.92
CA ARG A 57 18.59 -0.46 4.63
C ARG A 57 17.25 0.22 4.31
N PRO A 58 16.54 0.77 5.32
CA PRO A 58 15.62 1.87 5.05
C PRO A 58 16.43 2.99 4.38
N GLY A 59 16.00 3.43 3.21
CA GLY A 59 16.72 4.45 2.44
C GLY A 59 16.38 4.52 0.95
N THR A 60 15.54 3.62 0.44
CA THR A 60 15.03 3.79 -0.92
C THR A 60 13.82 4.72 -0.88
N PHE A 61 13.89 5.82 -1.62
CA PHE A 61 12.76 6.73 -1.78
C PHE A 61 12.01 6.41 -3.07
N PRO A 62 10.69 6.58 -3.10
CA PRO A 62 9.95 6.35 -4.32
C PRO A 62 10.30 7.42 -5.36
N LYS A 63 10.49 7.01 -6.63
CA LYS A 63 10.80 7.93 -7.75
C LYS A 63 9.72 8.98 -7.96
N VAL A 64 8.47 8.63 -7.65
CA VAL A 64 7.32 9.52 -7.60
C VAL A 64 6.81 9.51 -6.16
N ARG A 65 6.39 10.66 -5.62
CA ARG A 65 5.84 10.73 -4.27
C ARG A 65 4.66 9.77 -4.11
N ALA A 66 4.71 8.95 -3.06
CA ALA A 66 3.65 8.02 -2.71
C ALA A 66 2.39 8.79 -2.34
N ARG A 67 1.25 8.34 -2.87
CA ARG A 67 -0.09 8.85 -2.56
C ARG A 67 -0.96 7.71 -2.04
N ARG A 68 -1.95 8.06 -1.22
CA ARG A 68 -2.91 7.12 -0.64
C ARG A 68 -3.57 6.23 -1.70
N PRO A 69 -3.96 4.99 -1.35
CA PRO A 69 -4.81 4.16 -2.19
C PRO A 69 -6.14 4.83 -2.52
N ASP A 70 -6.71 4.41 -3.65
CA ASP A 70 -8.08 4.81 -4.00
C ASP A 70 -9.08 4.38 -2.92
N ARG A 71 -10.12 5.20 -2.72
CA ARG A 71 -11.14 5.00 -1.69
C ARG A 71 -11.78 3.61 -1.73
N ARG A 72 -11.83 2.96 -2.90
CA ARG A 72 -12.38 1.61 -3.06
C ARG A 72 -11.61 0.50 -2.34
N HIS A 73 -10.38 0.77 -1.91
CA HIS A 73 -9.60 -0.18 -1.11
C HIS A 73 -10.03 -0.17 0.35
N PHE A 74 -10.73 0.86 0.82
CA PHE A 74 -11.21 0.89 2.20
C PHE A 74 -12.51 0.10 2.30
N GLY A 75 -12.55 -0.91 3.19
CA GLY A 75 -13.68 -1.83 3.32
C GLY A 75 -15.04 -1.13 3.45
N ARG A 76 -15.10 -0.10 4.29
CA ARG A 76 -16.30 0.74 4.51
C ARG A 76 -16.78 1.52 3.28
N ASN A 77 -15.93 1.70 2.28
CA ASN A 77 -16.21 2.49 1.08
C ASN A 77 -16.63 1.61 -0.12
N VAL A 78 -16.68 0.28 0.07
CA VAL A 78 -17.19 -0.64 -0.93
C VAL A 78 -18.71 -0.55 -0.96
N THR A 79 -19.28 -0.35 -2.14
CA THR A 79 -20.73 -0.34 -2.39
C THR A 79 -21.04 -1.32 -3.51
N THR A 80 -22.33 -1.56 -3.78
CA THR A 80 -22.73 -2.41 -4.92
C THR A 80 -22.25 -1.87 -6.27
N ARG A 81 -21.95 -0.56 -6.36
CA ARG A 81 -21.47 0.12 -7.56
C ARG A 81 -19.94 0.12 -7.70
N THR A 82 -19.21 -0.31 -6.67
CA THR A 82 -17.74 -0.30 -6.70
C THR A 82 -17.22 -1.28 -7.75
N ARG A 83 -16.30 -0.83 -8.62
CA ARG A 83 -15.72 -1.66 -9.68
C ARG A 83 -15.06 -2.90 -9.07
N ARG A 84 -15.17 -4.04 -9.75
CA ARG A 84 -14.62 -5.33 -9.31
C ARG A 84 -13.31 -5.64 -10.04
N ARG A 85 -12.32 -6.21 -9.35
CA ARG A 85 -11.13 -6.87 -9.94
C ARG A 85 -11.08 -8.34 -9.48
N GLY A 86 -10.17 -9.13 -10.08
CA GLY A 86 -10.05 -10.58 -9.83
C GLY A 86 -9.77 -10.93 -8.37
N LYS A 87 -8.77 -10.28 -7.77
CA LYS A 87 -8.56 -10.21 -6.30
C LYS A 87 -8.68 -8.75 -5.87
N ASN A 88 -9.33 -8.49 -4.75
CA ASN A 88 -9.39 -7.16 -4.14
C ASN A 88 -8.83 -7.27 -2.73
N THR A 89 -7.81 -6.48 -2.41
CA THR A 89 -7.30 -6.34 -1.04
C THR A 89 -7.93 -5.09 -0.43
N LEU A 90 -8.55 -5.28 0.72
CA LEU A 90 -9.30 -4.30 1.48
C LEU A 90 -8.52 -3.86 2.70
N ILE A 91 -8.62 -2.59 3.04
CA ILE A 91 -7.99 -1.95 4.19
C ILE A 91 -9.08 -1.74 5.24
N ASP A 92 -8.83 -2.23 6.46
CA ASP A 92 -9.71 -1.99 7.61
C ASP A 92 -9.63 -0.53 8.11
N GLY A 93 -10.53 -0.16 9.02
CA GLY A 93 -10.60 1.21 9.55
C GLY A 93 -9.52 1.56 10.58
N THR A 94 -8.77 0.58 11.08
CA THR A 94 -7.74 0.72 12.12
C THR A 94 -6.36 1.06 11.54
N VAL A 95 -6.15 0.80 10.24
CA VAL A 95 -4.89 1.11 9.57
C VAL A 95 -4.73 2.60 9.34
N ASP A 96 -3.69 3.19 9.93
CA ASP A 96 -3.21 4.53 9.60
C ASP A 96 -2.37 4.52 8.31
N VAL A 97 -3.07 4.61 7.18
CA VAL A 97 -2.44 4.65 5.85
C VAL A 97 -1.62 5.93 5.64
N ASP A 98 -1.96 7.03 6.33
CA ASP A 98 -1.20 8.28 6.20
C ASP A 98 0.18 8.15 6.82
N ALA A 99 0.26 7.52 8.00
CA ALA A 99 1.54 7.18 8.62
C ALA A 99 2.39 6.27 7.72
N ASP A 100 1.81 5.26 7.09
CA ASP A 100 2.54 4.38 6.18
C ASP A 100 3.06 5.13 4.94
N VAL A 101 2.23 5.96 4.33
CA VAL A 101 2.63 6.78 3.18
C VAL A 101 3.73 7.77 3.57
N ALA A 102 3.68 8.33 4.77
CA ALA A 102 4.74 9.18 5.30
C ALA A 102 6.06 8.42 5.44
N VAL A 103 6.04 7.20 6.02
CA VAL A 103 7.21 6.31 6.14
C VAL A 103 7.81 5.96 4.78
N ILE A 104 6.97 5.70 3.76
CA ILE A 104 7.41 5.47 2.38
C ILE A 104 8.07 6.72 1.81
N ASN A 105 7.43 7.88 1.95
CA ASN A 105 7.93 9.14 1.40
C ASN A 105 9.19 9.65 2.10
N SER A 106 9.36 9.36 3.40
CA SER A 106 10.56 9.67 4.18
C SER A 106 11.66 8.63 4.00
N GLY A 107 11.48 7.63 3.12
CA GLY A 107 12.47 6.60 2.81
C GLY A 107 12.76 5.66 3.97
N GLN A 108 11.91 5.65 4.99
CA GLN A 108 12.02 4.75 6.13
C GLN A 108 11.35 3.40 5.84
N ALA A 109 10.52 3.31 4.80
CA ALA A 109 10.00 2.06 4.31
C ALA A 109 11.10 1.19 3.68
N PHE A 110 10.97 -0.12 3.84
CA PHE A 110 11.77 -1.08 3.10
C PHE A 110 11.21 -1.24 1.69
N ARG A 111 12.09 -1.49 0.71
CA ARG A 111 11.69 -1.81 -0.65
C ARG A 111 12.14 -3.22 -0.98
N ASP A 112 11.16 -4.09 -1.19
CA ASP A 112 11.39 -5.47 -1.58
C ASP A 112 12.06 -5.53 -2.96
N ALA A 113 13.23 -6.15 -3.03
CA ALA A 113 14.06 -6.17 -4.24
C ALA A 113 13.44 -7.01 -5.35
N ASP A 114 12.77 -8.10 -5.00
CA ASP A 114 12.22 -9.07 -5.96
C ASP A 114 10.93 -8.57 -6.60
N THR A 115 10.05 -8.00 -5.79
CA THR A 115 8.71 -7.55 -6.21
C THR A 115 8.65 -6.05 -6.49
N GLY A 116 9.61 -5.27 -5.97
CA GLY A 116 9.60 -3.81 -6.02
C GLY A 116 8.57 -3.14 -5.12
N ASN A 117 7.90 -3.91 -4.25
CA ASN A 117 6.89 -3.43 -3.32
C ASN A 117 7.50 -2.68 -2.13
N TRP A 118 6.69 -1.84 -1.50
CA TRP A 118 7.05 -1.07 -0.32
C TRP A 118 6.51 -1.74 0.94
N ILE A 119 7.35 -1.88 1.96
CA ILE A 119 6.95 -2.40 3.26
C ILE A 119 7.06 -1.28 4.30
N ALA A 120 5.92 -0.89 4.85
CA ALA A 120 5.80 0.14 5.88
C ALA A 120 4.96 -0.41 7.03
N ASN A 121 5.46 -0.32 8.26
CA ASN A 121 4.77 -0.76 9.48
C ASN A 121 4.19 -2.19 9.39
N GLY A 122 4.93 -3.11 8.76
CA GLY A 122 4.53 -4.51 8.57
C GLY A 122 3.49 -4.75 7.47
N ARG A 123 3.13 -3.72 6.69
CA ARG A 123 2.21 -3.81 5.55
C ARG A 123 2.95 -3.61 4.23
N THR A 124 2.60 -4.44 3.26
CA THR A 124 3.15 -4.44 1.91
C THR A 124 2.21 -3.71 0.97
N TYR A 125 2.78 -2.78 0.22
CA TYR A 125 2.12 -1.93 -0.77
C TYR A 125 2.80 -2.07 -2.13
N GLY A 126 1.99 -2.26 -3.17
CA GLY A 126 2.43 -1.98 -4.52
C GLY A 126 2.27 -0.48 -4.83
N MET A 127 2.92 -0.01 -5.89
CA MET A 127 2.82 1.39 -6.31
C MET A 127 2.63 1.47 -7.82
N HIS A 128 1.59 2.17 -8.26
CA HIS A 128 1.41 2.51 -9.66
C HIS A 128 2.44 3.56 -10.11
N GLU A 129 2.69 3.65 -11.41
CA GLU A 129 3.67 4.61 -11.99
C GLU A 129 3.40 6.06 -11.58
N ASN A 130 2.13 6.41 -11.35
CA ASN A 130 1.73 7.74 -10.92
C ASN A 130 1.96 8.02 -9.42
N GLY A 131 2.48 7.06 -8.64
CA GLY A 131 2.74 7.17 -7.20
C GLY A 131 1.58 6.74 -6.30
N THR A 132 0.40 6.42 -6.84
CA THR A 132 -0.71 5.90 -6.03
C THR A 132 -0.38 4.48 -5.55
N VAL A 133 -0.35 4.27 -4.24
CA VAL A 133 -0.09 2.96 -3.65
C VAL A 133 -1.36 2.11 -3.61
N PHE A 134 -1.21 0.78 -3.62
CA PHE A 134 -2.31 -0.16 -3.43
C PHE A 134 -1.91 -1.26 -2.44
N PRO A 135 -2.83 -1.71 -1.58
CA PRO A 135 -2.53 -2.74 -0.59
C PRO A 135 -2.22 -4.08 -1.26
N VAL A 136 -1.25 -4.80 -0.73
CA VAL A 136 -0.89 -6.16 -1.16
C VAL A 136 -1.12 -7.16 -0.03
N SER A 137 -0.53 -6.94 1.13
CA SER A 137 -0.68 -7.83 2.30
C SER A 137 -0.23 -7.15 3.61
N GLY A 138 -0.56 -7.76 4.75
CA GLY A 138 -0.11 -7.31 6.07
C GLY A 138 -1.26 -7.07 7.06
N PRO A 139 -0.95 -6.69 8.31
CA PRO A 139 -1.95 -6.47 9.35
C PRO A 139 -2.99 -5.40 8.93
N GLY A 140 -4.27 -5.76 9.07
CA GLY A 140 -5.41 -4.91 8.69
C GLY A 140 -5.72 -4.87 7.19
N PHE A 141 -5.03 -5.69 6.38
CA PHE A 141 -5.38 -5.95 4.99
C PHE A 141 -6.10 -7.30 4.84
N HIS A 142 -7.18 -7.29 4.07
CA HIS A 142 -8.07 -8.44 3.92
C HIS A 142 -8.29 -8.72 2.44
N ASP A 143 -7.97 -9.92 2.00
CA ASP A 143 -8.30 -10.37 0.66
C ASP A 143 -9.80 -10.68 0.56
N ALA A 144 -10.38 -10.32 -0.59
CA ALA A 144 -11.76 -10.60 -0.92
C ALA A 144 -11.87 -11.19 -2.34
N SER A 145 -12.59 -12.29 -2.45
CA SER A 145 -13.01 -12.84 -3.73
C SER A 145 -13.93 -11.86 -4.44
N ARG A 146 -14.09 -12.02 -5.76
CA ARG A 146 -15.03 -11.19 -6.55
C ARG A 146 -16.48 -11.31 -6.02
N GLY A 147 -16.86 -12.47 -5.50
CA GLY A 147 -18.15 -12.73 -4.90
C GLY A 147 -18.29 -12.05 -3.54
N GLY A 148 -17.35 -12.31 -2.63
CA GLY A 148 -17.30 -11.72 -1.28
C GLY A 148 -17.25 -10.19 -1.30
N PHE A 149 -16.43 -9.60 -2.18
CA PHE A 149 -16.37 -8.15 -2.36
C PHE A 149 -17.72 -7.56 -2.81
N LYS A 150 -18.45 -8.27 -3.68
CA LYS A 150 -19.76 -7.82 -4.17
C LYS A 150 -20.83 -7.96 -3.08
N ALA A 151 -20.79 -9.02 -2.29
CA ALA A 151 -21.67 -9.19 -1.13
C ALA A 151 -21.39 -8.15 -0.03
N LEU A 152 -20.11 -7.85 0.26
CA LEU A 152 -19.70 -6.76 1.15
C LEU A 152 -20.33 -5.42 0.73
N GLY A 153 -20.30 -5.10 -0.57
CA GLY A 153 -20.92 -3.88 -1.09
C GLY A 153 -22.43 -3.80 -0.82
N ALA A 154 -23.14 -4.93 -0.86
CA ALA A 154 -24.56 -4.99 -0.50
C ALA A 154 -24.78 -4.80 1.00
N TYR A 155 -24.01 -5.49 1.85
CA TYR A 155 -24.13 -5.33 3.29
C TYR A 155 -23.77 -3.90 3.75
N ASN A 156 -22.77 -3.26 3.15
CA ASN A 156 -22.47 -1.85 3.40
C ASN A 156 -23.63 -0.92 2.99
N GLU A 157 -24.23 -1.14 1.83
CA GLU A 157 -25.32 -0.29 1.30
C GLU A 157 -26.63 -0.46 2.09
N PHE A 158 -26.93 -1.67 2.56
CA PHE A 158 -28.17 -1.97 3.29
C PHE A 158 -28.02 -2.11 4.81
N GLY A 159 -26.84 -1.80 5.37
CA GLY A 159 -26.62 -1.75 6.81
C GLY A 159 -26.49 -3.11 7.51
N GLY A 160 -25.96 -4.12 6.83
CA GLY A 160 -25.72 -5.47 7.36
C GLY A 160 -26.65 -6.53 6.77
N ASP A 161 -26.82 -7.64 7.47
CA ASP A 161 -27.60 -8.80 7.00
C ASP A 161 -29.13 -8.57 7.12
N THR A 162 -29.63 -7.68 6.28
CA THR A 162 -31.04 -7.29 6.20
C THR A 162 -31.80 -8.09 5.13
N ALA A 163 -33.13 -8.01 5.16
CA ALA A 163 -33.94 -8.64 4.11
C ALA A 163 -33.64 -8.06 2.73
N GLU A 164 -33.34 -6.75 2.65
CA GLU A 164 -32.91 -6.02 1.47
C GLU A 164 -31.58 -6.56 0.93
N ALA A 165 -30.58 -6.72 1.81
CA ALA A 165 -29.28 -7.29 1.44
C ALA A 165 -29.44 -8.70 0.87
N ARG A 166 -30.17 -9.58 1.58
CA ARG A 166 -30.42 -10.97 1.13
C ARG A 166 -31.16 -11.02 -0.20
N ARG A 167 -32.19 -10.18 -0.39
CA ARG A 167 -32.90 -10.04 -1.67
C ARG A 167 -31.95 -9.63 -2.80
N TRP A 168 -31.11 -8.63 -2.56
CA TRP A 168 -30.15 -8.15 -3.55
C TRP A 168 -29.13 -9.23 -3.91
N ILE A 169 -28.58 -9.94 -2.92
CA ILE A 169 -27.62 -11.04 -3.09
C ILE A 169 -28.23 -12.16 -3.94
N ALA A 170 -29.48 -12.55 -3.65
CA ALA A 170 -30.21 -13.57 -4.40
C ALA A 170 -30.49 -13.14 -5.85
N GLN A 171 -30.97 -11.92 -6.07
CA GLN A 171 -31.18 -11.35 -7.41
C GLN A 171 -29.91 -11.35 -8.25
N HIS A 172 -28.77 -11.13 -7.60
CA HIS A 172 -27.46 -11.11 -8.23
C HIS A 172 -26.76 -12.48 -8.29
N LYS A 173 -27.45 -13.54 -7.88
CA LYS A 173 -27.01 -14.94 -7.95
C LYS A 173 -25.62 -15.16 -7.33
N LEU A 174 -25.35 -14.50 -6.20
CA LEU A 174 -24.12 -14.77 -5.45
C LEU A 174 -24.24 -16.11 -4.73
N SER A 175 -23.16 -16.88 -4.70
CA SER A 175 -23.16 -18.16 -4.00
C SER A 175 -23.28 -17.96 -2.47
N PRO A 176 -23.74 -18.98 -1.73
CA PRO A 176 -23.75 -18.93 -0.27
C PRO A 176 -22.37 -18.60 0.34
N GLU A 177 -21.30 -19.12 -0.25
CA GLU A 177 -19.92 -18.87 0.19
C GLU A 177 -19.53 -17.41 0.00
N ALA A 178 -19.87 -16.82 -1.15
CA ALA A 178 -19.66 -15.40 -1.42
C ALA A 178 -20.47 -14.50 -0.45
N ALA A 179 -21.71 -14.90 -0.13
CA ALA A 179 -22.54 -14.18 0.82
C ALA A 179 -21.97 -14.26 2.26
N ALA A 180 -21.45 -15.43 2.65
CA ALA A 180 -20.82 -15.64 3.95
C ALA A 180 -19.49 -14.86 4.08
N GLU A 181 -18.63 -14.92 3.07
CA GLU A 181 -17.39 -14.15 3.01
C GLU A 181 -17.67 -12.64 3.10
N GLY A 182 -18.62 -12.13 2.31
CA GLY A 182 -18.98 -10.72 2.35
C GLY A 182 -19.51 -10.28 3.72
N LEU A 183 -20.25 -11.15 4.43
CA LEU A 183 -20.78 -10.86 5.75
C LEU A 183 -19.68 -10.87 6.82
N GLN A 184 -18.72 -11.80 6.70
CA GLN A 184 -17.53 -11.82 7.53
C GLN A 184 -16.73 -10.53 7.34
N LEU A 185 -16.45 -10.15 6.09
CA LEU A 185 -15.76 -8.89 5.78
C LEU A 185 -16.53 -7.68 6.30
N PHE A 186 -17.86 -7.65 6.19
CA PHE A 186 -18.68 -6.58 6.74
C PHE A 186 -18.52 -6.44 8.26
N ARG A 187 -18.47 -7.56 8.99
CA ARG A 187 -18.28 -7.56 10.45
C ARG A 187 -16.86 -7.15 10.85
N THR A 188 -15.86 -7.54 10.06
CA THR A 188 -14.45 -7.21 10.32
C THR A 188 -14.10 -5.77 9.94
N LEU A 189 -14.65 -5.27 8.83
CA LEU A 189 -14.32 -3.98 8.24
C LEU A 189 -15.34 -2.87 8.56
N GLY A 190 -16.49 -3.25 9.12
CA GLY A 190 -17.62 -2.39 9.38
C GLY A 190 -17.57 -1.73 10.75
N ARG A 191 -17.74 -0.41 10.73
CA ARG A 191 -17.83 0.58 11.82
C ARG A 191 -16.76 0.52 12.91
#